data_AF-A0A822EUD9-F1
#
_entry.id   AF-A0A822EUD9-F1
#
_cell.length_a   1.000
_cell.length_b   1.000
_cell.length_c   1.000
_cell.angle_alpha   90.00
_cell.angle_beta   90.00
_cell.angle_gamma   90.00
#
_symmetry.space_group_name_H-M   'P 1'
#
loop_
_entity.id
_entity.type
_entity.pdbx_description
1 polymer ?
#
loop_
_entity_poly.entity_id
_entity_poly.type
_entity_poly.pdbx_seq_one_letter_code
_entity_poly.pdbx_strand_id
1 'polypeptide(L)'
;SNSPEYRTAVEHAFRSVLFSLMEQQLETTHGTNLDDMETSTFVTDQFLTNVRNLIGFAIEAVHSELAAATMPVYLFNDLFTYTTIGISEHIFVVMEEKASIWRSPIFFQSVKNVLLRMCNDLLKRLSKTQKTVFSGRILTFLAQLFPLNEKSGLNQIGHFNTENVTKITKPKQPITPIEEPEKEKKMEVDEDGEIHDLHQKSSAEFYTNFWILQDFFSKPFQLWERTSWNNFVHNTNQVLDVFTNSQLDNVKTVASSDDAFFAKYLTSEKLLELQLNDVTFRQNILVQFLIIFQYLVLPVKFKQPQQTLNEEQSQWIKKTTNQINDVNFFKRLLSF
;
A
#
# COMPACT_ATOMS: atom_id res chain seq x y z
N SER A 1 0.67 39.37 -30.11
CA SER A 1 -0.04 38.17 -29.61
C SER A 1 0.87 37.15 -28.93
N ASN A 2 2.20 37.13 -29.18
CA ASN A 2 3.11 36.13 -28.59
C ASN A 2 4.10 36.69 -27.56
N SER A 3 3.81 37.86 -26.95
CA SER A 3 4.66 38.39 -25.87
C SER A 3 4.45 37.56 -24.59
N PRO A 4 5.49 37.37 -23.75
CA PRO A 4 5.36 36.68 -22.47
C PRO A 4 4.25 37.28 -21.59
N GLU A 5 4.11 38.60 -21.61
CA GLU A 5 3.06 39.34 -20.89
C GLU A 5 1.65 38.92 -21.31
N TYR A 6 1.42 38.70 -22.61
CA TYR A 6 0.14 38.25 -23.12
C TYR A 6 -0.21 36.83 -22.63
N ARG A 7 0.78 35.93 -22.65
CA ARG A 7 0.60 34.55 -22.15
C ARG A 7 0.27 34.53 -20.65
N THR A 8 0.92 35.39 -19.87
CA THR A 8 0.61 35.57 -18.44
C THR A 8 -0.79 36.11 -18.22
N ALA A 9 -1.23 37.09 -19.04
CA ALA A 9 -2.59 37.63 -18.95
C ALA A 9 -3.65 36.57 -19.28
N VAL A 10 -3.41 35.74 -20.31
CA VAL A 10 -4.27 34.59 -20.65
C VAL A 10 -4.35 33.62 -19.48
N GLU A 11 -3.21 33.23 -18.90
CA GLU A 11 -3.17 32.34 -17.73
C GLU A 11 -3.95 32.91 -16.55
N HIS A 12 -3.80 34.21 -16.26
CA HIS A 12 -4.57 34.86 -15.20
C HIS A 12 -6.08 34.80 -15.47
N ALA A 13 -6.52 35.04 -16.71
CA ALA A 13 -7.93 34.95 -17.07
C ALA A 13 -8.50 33.54 -16.84
N PHE A 14 -7.76 32.49 -17.23
CA PHE A 14 -8.16 31.11 -16.95
C PHE A 14 -8.27 30.82 -15.45
N ARG A 15 -7.32 31.30 -14.64
CA ARG A 15 -7.37 31.14 -13.17
C ARG A 15 -8.54 31.91 -12.55
N SER A 16 -8.84 33.12 -13.01
CA SER A 16 -10.01 33.87 -12.54
C SER A 16 -11.32 33.11 -12.79
N VAL A 17 -11.48 32.54 -14.00
CA VAL A 17 -12.66 31.70 -14.30
C VAL A 17 -12.69 30.45 -13.43
N LEU A 18 -11.54 29.81 -13.21
CA LEU A 18 -11.42 28.65 -12.32
C LEU A 18 -11.91 28.98 -10.90
N PHE A 19 -11.45 30.09 -10.32
CA PHE A 19 -11.83 30.50 -8.98
C PHE A 19 -13.33 30.79 -8.88
N SER A 20 -13.93 31.47 -9.86
CA SER A 20 -15.38 31.69 -9.89
C SER A 20 -16.18 30.39 -9.96
N LEU A 21 -15.70 29.39 -10.72
CA LEU A 21 -16.33 28.07 -10.76
C LEU A 21 -16.26 27.34 -9.42
N MET A 22 -15.13 27.46 -8.72
CA MET A 22 -14.96 26.88 -7.38
C MET A 22 -15.87 27.55 -6.35
N GLU A 23 -16.00 28.88 -6.41
CA GLU A 23 -16.89 29.66 -5.53
C GLU A 23 -18.35 29.24 -5.71
N GLN A 24 -18.82 29.11 -6.97
CA GLN A 24 -20.18 28.61 -7.27
C GLN A 24 -20.43 27.20 -6.73
N GLN A 25 -19.44 26.31 -6.81
CA GLN A 25 -19.56 24.96 -6.24
C GLN A 25 -19.62 24.98 -4.71
N LEU A 26 -18.91 25.90 -4.04
CA LEU A 26 -19.00 26.07 -2.60
C LEU A 26 -20.39 26.58 -2.18
N GLU A 27 -20.92 27.61 -2.86
CA GLU A 27 -22.25 28.17 -2.57
C GLU A 27 -23.37 27.11 -2.70
N THR A 28 -23.31 26.30 -3.76
CA THR A 28 -24.29 25.21 -3.98
C THR A 28 -24.19 24.10 -2.93
N THR A 29 -22.99 23.85 -2.39
CA THR A 29 -22.78 22.87 -1.31
C THR A 29 -23.27 23.37 0.05
N HIS A 30 -23.22 24.69 0.30
CA HIS A 30 -23.73 25.29 1.53
C HIS A 30 -25.26 25.43 1.57
N GLY A 31 -25.94 25.41 0.42
CA GLY A 31 -27.40 25.54 0.30
C GLY A 31 -28.18 24.23 0.56
N THR A 32 -27.51 23.09 0.66
CA THR A 32 -28.12 21.77 0.94
C THR A 32 -28.05 21.47 2.45
N ASN A 33 -29.21 21.14 3.05
CA ASN A 33 -29.39 20.95 4.50
C ASN A 33 -28.34 20.01 5.13
N LEU A 34 -27.89 20.39 6.33
CA LEU A 34 -26.86 19.76 7.17
C LEU A 34 -27.28 18.42 7.81
N ASP A 35 -28.43 17.85 7.46
CA ASP A 35 -28.97 16.64 8.13
C ASP A 35 -28.58 15.32 7.44
N ASP A 36 -27.98 15.36 6.25
CA ASP A 36 -27.43 14.17 5.60
C ASP A 36 -25.95 14.02 5.96
N MET A 37 -25.66 13.05 6.82
CA MET A 37 -24.33 12.73 7.37
C MET A 37 -23.40 12.08 6.32
N GLU A 38 -23.25 12.70 5.14
CA GLU A 38 -22.23 12.42 4.10
C GLU A 38 -21.73 13.71 3.41
N THR A 39 -21.68 14.83 4.13
CA THR A 39 -21.30 16.18 3.64
C THR A 39 -19.82 16.36 3.23
N SER A 40 -19.13 15.31 2.75
CA SER A 40 -17.74 15.41 2.25
C SER A 40 -17.56 15.24 0.74
N THR A 41 -18.63 14.96 -0.02
CA THR A 41 -18.48 14.42 -1.40
C THR A 41 -19.44 14.96 -2.45
N PHE A 42 -20.34 15.88 -2.14
CA PHE A 42 -21.28 16.39 -3.15
C PHE A 42 -20.56 17.25 -4.20
N VAL A 43 -20.46 16.71 -5.42
CA VAL A 43 -19.96 17.41 -6.60
C VAL A 43 -21.08 17.46 -7.62
N THR A 44 -21.39 18.65 -8.14
CA THR A 44 -22.40 18.76 -9.20
C THR A 44 -21.84 18.30 -10.54
N ASP A 45 -22.63 17.58 -11.32
CA ASP A 45 -22.26 17.21 -12.70
C ASP A 45 -21.98 18.45 -13.56
N GLN A 46 -22.66 19.54 -13.27
CA GLN A 46 -22.44 20.83 -13.92
C GLN A 46 -21.04 21.39 -13.62
N PHE A 47 -20.56 21.31 -12.37
CA PHE A 47 -19.21 21.74 -12.02
C PHE A 47 -18.14 20.92 -12.77
N LEU A 48 -18.26 19.59 -12.79
CA LEU A 48 -17.33 18.74 -13.53
C LEU A 48 -17.34 19.03 -15.03
N THR A 49 -18.51 19.30 -15.59
CA THR A 49 -18.66 19.69 -17.00
C THR A 49 -17.97 21.03 -17.28
N ASN A 50 -18.14 22.02 -16.40
CA ASN A 50 -17.49 23.32 -16.53
C ASN A 50 -15.96 23.21 -16.40
N VAL A 51 -15.46 22.40 -15.46
CA VAL A 51 -14.03 22.09 -15.34
C VAL A 51 -13.51 21.41 -16.61
N ARG A 52 -14.22 20.42 -17.15
CA ARG A 52 -13.86 19.73 -18.40
C ARG A 52 -13.76 20.71 -19.57
N ASN A 53 -14.71 21.63 -19.68
CA ASN A 53 -14.72 22.66 -20.72
C ASN A 53 -13.55 23.64 -20.55
N LEU A 54 -13.33 24.16 -19.34
CA LEU A 54 -12.23 25.08 -19.04
C LEU A 54 -10.86 24.48 -19.40
N ILE A 55 -10.61 23.24 -18.95
CA ILE A 55 -9.38 22.53 -19.28
C ILE A 55 -9.29 22.24 -20.79
N GLY A 56 -10.42 21.90 -21.43
CA GLY A 56 -10.49 21.75 -22.89
C GLY A 56 -10.05 23.02 -23.62
N PHE A 57 -10.58 24.18 -23.25
CA PHE A 57 -10.19 25.47 -23.80
C PHE A 57 -8.73 25.82 -23.50
N ALA A 58 -8.24 25.48 -22.30
CA ALA A 58 -6.83 25.70 -21.95
C ALA A 58 -5.88 24.89 -22.85
N ILE A 59 -6.24 23.65 -23.18
CA ILE A 59 -5.48 22.80 -24.10
C ILE A 59 -5.51 23.38 -25.53
N GLU A 60 -6.68 23.82 -26.00
CA GLU A 60 -6.81 24.44 -27.32
C GLU A 60 -6.02 25.74 -27.41
N ALA A 61 -6.00 26.54 -26.34
CA ALA A 61 -5.18 27.74 -26.25
C ALA A 61 -3.68 27.45 -26.36
N VAL A 62 -3.22 26.31 -25.83
CA VAL A 62 -1.83 25.85 -26.01
C VAL A 62 -1.57 25.45 -27.47
N HIS A 63 -2.49 24.72 -28.11
CA HIS A 63 -2.37 24.36 -29.53
C HIS A 63 -2.35 25.60 -30.44
N SER A 64 -3.08 26.65 -30.06
CA SER A 64 -3.08 27.95 -30.74
C SER A 64 -1.90 28.85 -30.36
N GLU A 65 -0.92 28.35 -29.59
CA GLU A 65 0.25 29.07 -29.08
C GLU A 65 -0.04 30.31 -28.21
N LEU A 66 -1.28 30.43 -27.71
CA LEU A 66 -1.74 31.52 -26.86
C LEU A 66 -1.34 31.34 -25.38
N ALA A 67 -1.01 30.10 -24.98
CA ALA A 67 -0.65 29.75 -23.61
C ALA A 67 0.55 28.80 -23.55
N ALA A 68 1.22 28.75 -22.39
CA ALA A 68 2.30 27.81 -22.14
C ALA A 68 1.76 26.38 -21.97
N ALA A 69 2.51 25.37 -22.44
CA ALA A 69 2.12 23.96 -22.35
C ALA A 69 1.89 23.47 -20.91
N THR A 70 2.43 24.16 -19.90
CA THR A 70 2.25 23.84 -18.48
C THR A 70 0.93 24.36 -17.90
N MET A 71 0.29 25.35 -18.55
CA MET A 71 -0.87 26.07 -18.00
C MET A 71 -2.04 25.13 -17.64
N PRO A 72 -2.48 24.20 -18.51
CA PRO A 72 -3.59 23.30 -18.16
C PRO A 72 -3.31 22.42 -16.93
N VAL A 73 -2.05 22.00 -16.75
CA VAL A 73 -1.65 21.18 -15.59
C VAL A 73 -1.54 22.02 -14.32
N TYR A 74 -1.15 23.29 -14.41
CA TYR A 74 -1.21 24.20 -13.27
C TYR A 74 -2.65 24.48 -12.82
N LEU A 75 -3.61 24.58 -13.74
CA LEU A 75 -5.03 24.68 -13.37
C LEU A 75 -5.50 23.45 -12.59
N PHE A 76 -5.09 22.23 -12.98
CA PHE A 76 -5.35 21.02 -12.19
C PHE A 76 -4.69 21.08 -10.80
N ASN A 77 -3.44 21.56 -10.73
CA ASN A 77 -2.74 21.68 -9.47
C ASN A 77 -3.44 22.64 -8.50
N ASP A 78 -3.93 23.77 -9.03
CA ASP A 78 -4.71 24.74 -8.27
C ASP A 78 -6.02 24.10 -7.79
N LEU A 79 -6.77 23.44 -8.68
CA LEU A 79 -7.98 22.69 -8.32
C LEU A 79 -7.71 21.73 -7.15
N PHE A 80 -6.75 20.82 -7.31
CA PHE A 80 -6.45 19.83 -6.29
C PHE A 80 -6.01 20.48 -4.97
N THR A 81 -5.25 21.57 -5.00
CA THR A 81 -4.79 22.26 -3.79
C THR A 81 -5.96 22.83 -2.97
N TYR A 82 -6.99 23.35 -3.65
CA TYR A 82 -8.11 24.01 -3.00
C TYR A 82 -9.35 23.11 -2.80
N THR A 83 -9.38 21.89 -3.35
CA THR A 83 -10.49 20.95 -3.17
C THR A 83 -10.21 19.87 -2.13
N THR A 84 -11.25 19.35 -1.47
CA THR A 84 -11.14 18.18 -0.59
C THR A 84 -10.75 16.92 -1.38
N ILE A 85 -10.36 15.85 -0.69
CA ILE A 85 -10.03 14.58 -1.34
C ILE A 85 -11.23 13.95 -2.04
N GLY A 86 -12.45 14.11 -1.52
CA GLY A 86 -13.68 13.66 -2.18
C GLY A 86 -13.86 14.29 -3.56
N ILE A 87 -13.75 15.62 -3.63
CA ILE A 87 -13.90 16.36 -4.89
C ILE A 87 -12.71 16.09 -5.83
N SER A 88 -11.50 16.02 -5.29
CA SER A 88 -10.28 15.74 -6.06
C SER A 88 -10.38 14.40 -6.82
N GLU A 89 -11.02 13.40 -6.22
CA GLU A 89 -11.24 12.09 -6.85
C GLU A 89 -12.14 12.16 -8.10
N HIS A 90 -13.16 13.03 -8.08
CA HIS A 90 -14.01 13.30 -9.24
C HIS A 90 -13.30 14.13 -10.31
N ILE A 91 -12.56 15.18 -9.90
CA ILE A 91 -11.76 16.01 -10.83
C ILE A 91 -10.68 15.16 -11.52
N PHE A 92 -10.11 14.18 -10.82
CA PHE A 92 -9.09 13.30 -11.39
C PHE A 92 -9.60 12.49 -12.59
N VAL A 93 -10.90 12.18 -12.68
CA VAL A 93 -11.50 11.53 -13.86
C VAL A 93 -11.29 12.38 -15.12
N VAL A 94 -11.50 13.69 -15.03
CA VAL A 94 -11.30 14.63 -16.16
C VAL A 94 -9.84 14.64 -16.62
N MET A 95 -8.92 14.43 -15.68
CA MET A 95 -7.49 14.35 -15.96
C MET A 95 -7.12 13.03 -16.66
N GLU A 96 -7.69 11.90 -16.21
CA GLU A 96 -7.52 10.57 -16.78
C GLU A 96 -8.06 10.51 -18.23
N GLU A 97 -9.24 11.10 -18.49
CA GLU A 97 -9.84 11.20 -19.84
C GLU A 97 -8.88 11.82 -20.86
N LYS A 98 -7.99 12.72 -20.40
CA LYS A 98 -7.04 13.47 -21.23
C LYS A 98 -5.63 12.87 -21.22
N ALA A 99 -5.43 11.65 -20.71
CA ALA A 99 -4.13 10.98 -20.62
C ALA A 99 -3.33 10.93 -21.94
N SER A 100 -4.01 10.74 -23.08
CA SER A 100 -3.39 10.74 -24.41
C SER A 100 -2.77 12.08 -24.78
N ILE A 101 -3.39 13.19 -24.36
CA ILE A 101 -2.91 14.56 -24.61
C ILE A 101 -1.62 14.82 -23.83
N TRP A 102 -1.57 14.42 -22.55
CA TRP A 102 -0.38 14.61 -21.71
C TRP A 102 0.84 13.83 -22.19
N ARG A 103 0.62 12.70 -22.87
CA ARG A 103 1.67 11.89 -23.51
C ARG A 103 2.16 12.48 -24.84
N SER A 104 1.42 13.41 -25.44
CA SER A 104 1.81 13.98 -26.72
C SER A 104 3.13 14.77 -26.61
N PRO A 105 3.94 14.84 -27.67
CA PRO A 105 5.22 15.55 -27.65
C PRO A 105 5.12 17.04 -27.27
N ILE A 106 4.00 17.68 -27.61
CA ILE A 106 3.73 19.10 -27.31
C ILE A 106 3.70 19.34 -25.80
N PHE A 107 3.09 18.41 -25.04
CA PHE A 107 2.90 18.56 -23.61
C PHE A 107 3.97 17.83 -22.80
N PHE A 108 4.23 16.56 -23.10
CA PHE A 108 4.90 15.61 -22.20
C PHE A 108 6.19 16.16 -21.58
N GLN A 109 7.10 16.70 -22.39
CA GLN A 109 8.40 17.17 -21.92
C GLN A 109 8.28 18.35 -20.94
N SER A 110 7.27 19.21 -21.15
CA SER A 110 7.00 20.38 -20.31
C SER A 110 6.24 20.02 -19.04
N VAL A 111 5.32 19.05 -19.12
CA VAL A 111 4.37 18.76 -18.03
C VAL A 111 4.79 17.62 -17.10
N LYS A 112 5.64 16.68 -17.54
CA LYS A 112 5.96 15.45 -16.79
C LYS A 112 6.34 15.67 -15.33
N ASN A 113 7.20 16.65 -15.05
CA ASN A 113 7.66 16.94 -13.68
C ASN A 113 6.59 17.62 -12.84
N VAL A 114 5.68 18.37 -13.47
CA VAL A 114 4.55 19.00 -12.79
C VAL A 114 3.51 17.94 -12.44
N LEU A 115 3.19 17.05 -13.40
CA LEU A 115 2.30 15.91 -13.20
C LEU A 115 2.80 15.00 -12.07
N LEU A 116 4.09 14.66 -12.07
CA LEU A 116 4.70 13.83 -11.04
C LEU A 116 4.60 14.47 -9.65
N ARG A 117 4.93 15.76 -9.53
CA ARG A 117 4.82 16.48 -8.24
C ARG A 117 3.38 16.54 -7.75
N MET A 118 2.45 16.94 -8.61
CA MET A 118 1.03 17.04 -8.29
C MET A 118 0.43 15.70 -7.86
N CYS A 119 0.74 14.61 -8.57
CA CYS A 119 0.29 13.27 -8.20
C CYS A 119 0.90 12.81 -6.87
N ASN A 120 2.19 13.08 -6.63
CA ASN A 120 2.84 12.76 -5.36
C ASN A 120 2.25 13.57 -4.20
N ASP A 121 1.88 14.83 -4.41
CA ASP A 121 1.26 15.67 -3.38
C ASP A 121 -0.17 15.22 -3.09
N LEU A 122 -0.93 14.77 -4.09
CA LEU A 122 -2.19 14.06 -3.88
C LEU A 122 -1.99 12.77 -3.07
N LEU A 123 -1.01 11.94 -3.43
CA LEU A 123 -0.70 10.70 -2.71
C LEU A 123 -0.32 10.95 -1.25
N LYS A 124 0.38 12.06 -0.94
CA LYS A 124 0.70 12.45 0.45
C LYS A 124 -0.52 12.89 1.25
N ARG A 125 -1.51 13.50 0.58
CA ARG A 125 -2.76 13.93 1.22
C ARG A 125 -3.73 12.77 1.44
N LEU A 126 -3.59 11.68 0.68
CA LEU A 126 -4.33 10.46 0.90
C LEU A 126 -3.82 9.74 2.15
N SER A 127 -4.73 9.33 3.03
CA SER A 127 -4.35 8.48 4.15
C SER A 127 -3.84 7.13 3.63
N LYS A 128 -2.84 6.54 4.30
CA LYS A 128 -2.31 5.21 3.92
C LYS A 128 -3.33 4.07 4.14
N THR A 129 -4.50 4.33 4.73
CA THR A 129 -5.48 3.32 5.18
C THR A 129 -6.90 3.51 4.66
N GLN A 130 -7.25 4.67 4.10
CA GLN A 130 -8.55 4.95 3.49
C GLN A 130 -8.36 5.43 2.04
N LYS A 131 -9.30 5.10 1.16
CA LYS A 131 -9.26 5.41 -0.29
C LYS A 131 -8.06 4.83 -1.05
N THR A 132 -7.74 3.56 -0.79
CA THR A 132 -6.71 2.80 -1.53
C THR A 132 -6.98 2.74 -3.03
N VAL A 133 -8.26 2.71 -3.43
CA VAL A 133 -8.69 2.72 -4.84
C VAL A 133 -8.21 3.99 -5.55
N PHE A 134 -8.41 5.17 -4.95
CA PHE A 134 -7.98 6.42 -5.57
C PHE A 134 -6.45 6.53 -5.65
N SER A 135 -5.73 6.08 -4.62
CA SER A 135 -4.26 5.96 -4.68
C SER A 135 -3.81 5.04 -5.83
N GLY A 136 -4.48 3.90 -6.01
CA GLY A 136 -4.23 2.97 -7.12
C GLY A 136 -4.50 3.59 -8.49
N ARG A 137 -5.57 4.39 -8.63
CA ARG A 137 -5.87 5.14 -9.86
C ARG A 137 -4.77 6.15 -10.19
N ILE A 138 -4.29 6.91 -9.20
CA ILE A 138 -3.18 7.85 -9.39
C ILE A 138 -1.90 7.13 -9.85
N LEU A 139 -1.54 6.02 -9.20
CA LEU A 139 -0.38 5.22 -9.57
C LEU A 139 -0.51 4.60 -10.96
N THR A 140 -1.70 4.14 -11.33
CA THR A 140 -2.00 3.61 -12.67
C THR A 140 -1.89 4.70 -13.73
N PHE A 141 -2.41 5.89 -13.46
CA PHE A 141 -2.27 7.04 -14.33
C PHE A 141 -0.80 7.44 -14.54
N LEU A 142 0.00 7.48 -13.47
CA LEU A 142 1.45 7.74 -13.58
C LEU A 142 2.16 6.66 -14.41
N ALA A 143 1.88 5.38 -14.15
CA ALA A 143 2.43 4.27 -14.92
C ALA A 143 2.04 4.32 -16.41
N GLN A 144 0.85 4.84 -16.71
CA GLN A 144 0.43 5.13 -18.07
C GLN A 144 1.25 6.29 -18.64
N LEU A 145 1.37 7.42 -17.94
CA LEU A 145 2.04 8.60 -18.50
C LEU A 145 3.53 8.40 -18.81
N PHE A 146 4.26 7.70 -17.95
CA PHE A 146 5.72 7.59 -18.05
C PHE A 146 6.15 6.35 -18.87
N PRO A 147 6.94 6.53 -19.94
CA PRO A 147 7.54 5.40 -20.64
C PRO A 147 8.41 4.55 -19.71
N LEU A 148 8.51 3.24 -19.96
CA LEU A 148 9.27 2.30 -19.13
C LEU A 148 10.78 2.61 -19.02
N ASN A 149 11.32 3.40 -19.95
CA ASN A 149 12.72 3.81 -19.95
C ASN A 149 12.98 5.09 -19.12
N GLU A 150 11.94 5.70 -18.56
CA GLU A 150 12.02 6.95 -17.86
C GLU A 150 12.55 6.73 -16.43
N LYS A 151 13.56 7.53 -16.05
CA LYS A 151 14.32 7.27 -14.82
C LYS A 151 13.47 7.41 -13.55
N SER A 152 12.40 8.21 -13.57
CA SER A 152 11.57 8.45 -12.38
C SER A 152 10.71 7.24 -11.99
N GLY A 153 10.42 6.36 -12.95
CA GLY A 153 9.71 5.09 -12.72
C GLY A 153 10.59 3.91 -12.31
N LEU A 154 11.91 4.09 -12.18
CA LEU A 154 12.87 2.99 -11.95
C LEU A 154 13.54 3.10 -10.58
N ASN A 155 13.50 2.03 -9.79
CA ASN A 155 14.29 1.90 -8.57
C ASN A 155 15.75 1.54 -8.90
N GLN A 156 16.52 2.49 -9.42
CA GLN A 156 17.90 2.25 -9.89
C GLN A 156 18.87 1.88 -8.77
N ILE A 157 18.61 2.36 -7.55
CA ILE A 157 19.47 2.13 -6.38
C ILE A 157 19.10 0.80 -5.70
N GLY A 158 17.88 0.31 -5.89
CA GLY A 158 17.40 -0.91 -5.22
C GLY A 158 17.03 -0.65 -3.75
N HIS A 159 16.59 0.56 -3.40
CA HIS A 159 16.15 0.85 -2.04
C HIS A 159 14.91 0.02 -1.68
N PHE A 160 14.93 -0.57 -0.48
CA PHE A 160 13.78 -1.26 0.08
C PHE A 160 12.78 -0.25 0.66
N ASN A 161 11.49 -0.54 0.54
CA ASN A 161 10.45 0.27 1.17
C ASN A 161 10.36 -0.05 2.67
N THR A 162 11.10 0.68 3.50
CA THR A 162 11.12 0.49 4.95
C THR A 162 9.98 1.22 5.68
N GLU A 163 9.19 2.05 4.98
CA GLU A 163 8.06 2.76 5.59
C GLU A 163 6.85 1.86 5.86
N ASN A 164 6.70 0.76 5.11
CA ASN A 164 5.59 -0.16 5.29
C ASN A 164 5.88 -1.15 6.43
N VAL A 165 5.76 -0.69 7.67
CA VAL A 165 6.05 -1.51 8.85
C VAL A 165 4.81 -2.30 9.28
N THR A 166 5.00 -3.60 9.46
CA THR A 166 4.04 -4.50 10.11
C THR A 166 4.03 -4.22 11.62
N LYS A 167 2.95 -3.61 12.12
CA LYS A 167 2.83 -3.23 13.53
C LYS A 167 2.51 -4.45 14.37
N ILE A 168 3.51 -5.09 14.96
CA ILE A 168 3.33 -6.25 15.84
C ILE A 168 2.62 -5.79 17.12
N THR A 169 1.46 -6.39 17.42
CA THR A 169 0.83 -6.20 18.72
C THR A 169 1.74 -6.88 19.75
N LYS A 170 2.37 -6.11 20.65
CA LYS A 170 3.07 -6.74 21.77
C LYS A 170 2.01 -7.44 22.63
N PRO A 171 2.23 -8.68 23.08
CA PRO A 171 1.34 -9.31 24.05
C PRO A 171 1.22 -8.35 25.23
N LYS A 172 -0.02 -7.99 25.60
CA LYS A 172 -0.24 -7.22 26.82
C LYS A 172 0.36 -8.04 27.95
N GLN A 173 1.32 -7.49 28.67
CA GLN A 173 1.77 -8.07 29.93
C GLN A 173 0.53 -8.34 30.81
N PRO A 174 0.54 -9.39 31.65
CA PRO A 174 -0.52 -9.59 32.62
C PRO A 174 -0.73 -8.29 33.38
N ILE A 175 -1.99 -7.92 33.52
CA ILE A 175 -2.47 -6.73 34.24
C ILE A 175 -1.63 -6.55 35.51
N THR A 176 -0.79 -5.51 35.54
CA THR A 176 -0.29 -4.97 36.80
C THR A 176 -1.53 -4.63 37.63
N PRO A 177 -1.67 -5.13 38.88
CA PRO A 177 -2.84 -4.84 39.68
C PRO A 177 -2.92 -3.33 39.89
N ILE A 178 -3.92 -2.70 39.29
CA ILE A 178 -4.39 -1.40 39.77
C ILE A 178 -5.11 -1.72 41.08
N GLU A 179 -4.57 -1.18 42.17
CA GLU A 179 -5.24 -1.14 43.46
C GLU A 179 -6.58 -0.43 43.28
N GLU A 180 -7.68 -1.17 43.41
CA GLU A 180 -8.87 -0.71 44.11
C GLU A 180 -9.70 -1.93 44.58
N PRO A 181 -10.34 -1.84 45.75
CA PRO A 181 -10.78 -3.01 46.50
C PRO A 181 -12.20 -3.39 46.11
N GLU A 182 -12.47 -4.67 45.90
CA GLU A 182 -13.74 -5.24 46.37
C GLU A 182 -13.63 -6.76 46.54
N LYS A 183 -14.17 -7.19 47.67
CA LYS A 183 -14.21 -8.56 48.16
C LYS A 183 -15.14 -9.38 47.27
N GLU A 184 -14.77 -10.62 46.95
CA GLU A 184 -15.55 -11.79 47.39
C GLU A 184 -14.74 -13.09 47.26
N LYS A 185 -15.05 -14.02 48.15
CA LYS A 185 -14.25 -15.18 48.55
C LYS A 185 -14.66 -16.46 47.81
N LYS A 186 -13.74 -17.44 47.90
CA LYS A 186 -13.86 -18.92 47.87
C LYS A 186 -13.66 -19.58 46.49
N MET A 187 -12.55 -20.32 46.33
CA MET A 187 -12.38 -21.80 46.48
C MET A 187 -12.37 -22.41 45.06
N GLU A 188 -11.56 -23.36 44.61
CA GLU A 188 -10.58 -24.29 45.19
C GLU A 188 -9.61 -24.72 44.04
N VAL A 189 -8.58 -25.46 44.42
CA VAL A 189 -7.41 -26.00 43.70
C VAL A 189 -7.71 -26.63 42.34
N ASP A 190 -6.79 -26.52 41.36
CA ASP A 190 -6.30 -27.66 40.56
C ASP A 190 -4.94 -27.33 39.90
N GLU A 191 -4.05 -28.33 39.92
CA GLU A 191 -2.60 -28.33 39.61
C GLU A 191 -2.27 -28.21 38.09
N ASP A 192 -3.05 -27.47 37.31
CA ASP A 192 -2.85 -27.34 35.83
C ASP A 192 -2.14 -26.05 35.40
N GLY A 193 -1.75 -25.20 36.36
CA GLY A 193 -1.19 -23.87 36.11
C GLY A 193 0.15 -23.87 35.35
N GLU A 194 1.03 -24.85 35.59
CA GLU A 194 2.33 -24.89 34.90
C GLU A 194 2.21 -25.33 33.43
N ILE A 195 1.29 -26.23 33.10
CA ILE A 195 1.12 -26.73 31.72
C ILE A 195 0.43 -25.68 30.85
N HIS A 196 -0.55 -24.96 31.39
CA HIS A 196 -1.20 -23.86 30.68
C HIS A 196 -0.23 -22.68 30.48
N ASP A 197 0.58 -22.33 31.48
CA ASP A 197 1.58 -21.26 31.38
C ASP A 197 2.70 -21.61 30.37
N LEU A 198 3.14 -22.88 30.31
CA LEU A 198 4.10 -23.35 29.31
C LEU A 198 3.53 -23.36 27.88
N HIS A 199 2.28 -23.82 27.69
CA HIS A 199 1.63 -23.81 26.37
C HIS A 199 1.39 -22.38 25.88
N GLN A 200 0.99 -21.48 26.79
CA GLN A 200 0.77 -20.07 26.50
C GLN A 200 2.09 -19.34 26.21
N LYS A 201 3.16 -19.64 26.96
CA LYS A 201 4.52 -19.11 26.72
C LYS A 201 5.10 -19.60 25.39
N SER A 202 4.89 -20.87 25.05
CA SER A 202 5.31 -21.43 23.76
C SER A 202 4.54 -20.80 22.58
N SER A 203 3.24 -20.54 22.74
CA SER A 203 2.43 -19.83 21.75
C SER A 203 2.86 -18.36 21.57
N ALA A 204 3.16 -17.66 22.67
CA ALA A 204 3.65 -16.28 22.64
C ALA A 204 5.05 -16.14 22.01
N GLU A 205 5.94 -17.12 22.27
CA GLU A 205 7.26 -17.21 21.65
C GLU A 205 7.13 -17.46 20.15
N PHE A 206 6.30 -18.41 19.73
CA PHE A 206 6.02 -18.67 18.32
C PHE A 206 5.45 -17.42 17.62
N TYR A 207 4.46 -16.75 18.22
CA TYR A 207 3.89 -15.51 17.68
C TYR A 207 4.97 -14.44 17.45
N THR A 208 5.86 -14.26 18.42
CA THR A 208 6.96 -13.30 18.33
C THR A 208 7.94 -13.69 17.21
N ASN A 209 8.35 -14.95 17.17
CA ASN A 209 9.27 -15.49 16.15
C ASN A 209 8.66 -15.41 14.74
N PHE A 210 7.36 -15.68 14.61
CA PHE A 210 6.61 -15.59 13.37
C PHE A 210 6.63 -14.16 12.82
N TRP A 211 6.27 -13.15 13.62
CA TRP A 211 6.20 -11.77 13.13
C TRP A 211 7.57 -11.11 12.95
N ILE A 212 8.62 -11.58 13.63
CA ILE A 212 10.01 -11.15 13.34
C ILE A 212 10.38 -11.46 11.88
N LEU A 213 9.85 -12.53 11.28
CA LEU A 213 10.10 -12.84 9.86
C LEU A 213 9.68 -11.70 8.92
N GLN A 214 8.64 -10.94 9.27
CA GLN A 214 8.21 -9.80 8.46
C GLN A 214 9.25 -8.66 8.43
N ASP A 215 10.08 -8.51 9.47
CA ASP A 215 11.19 -7.55 9.43
C ASP A 215 12.27 -8.01 8.43
N PHE A 216 12.60 -9.31 8.43
CA PHE A 216 13.54 -9.87 7.45
C PHE A 216 13.03 -9.77 6.01
N PHE A 217 11.74 -10.00 5.78
CA PHE A 217 11.12 -9.82 4.46
C PHE A 217 11.16 -8.36 3.99
N SER A 218 11.01 -7.41 4.92
CA SER A 218 11.06 -5.97 4.62
C SER A 218 12.49 -5.45 4.46
N LYS A 219 13.47 -6.07 5.13
CA LYS A 219 14.88 -5.67 5.16
C LYS A 219 15.82 -6.86 4.87
N PRO A 220 15.84 -7.38 3.64
CA PRO A 220 16.62 -8.58 3.30
C PRO A 220 18.14 -8.41 3.46
N PHE A 221 18.64 -7.17 3.52
CA PHE A 221 20.06 -6.90 3.73
C PHE A 221 20.58 -7.34 5.11
N GLN A 222 19.70 -7.50 6.10
CA GLN A 222 20.08 -7.99 7.44
C GLN A 222 20.49 -9.47 7.40
N LEU A 223 20.02 -10.24 6.41
CA LEU A 223 20.27 -11.67 6.28
C LEU A 223 21.74 -12.01 5.94
N TRP A 224 22.57 -11.01 5.66
CA TRP A 224 24.01 -11.17 5.49
C TRP A 224 24.77 -11.21 6.83
N GLU A 225 24.12 -10.87 7.93
CA GLU A 225 24.69 -11.00 9.28
C GLU A 225 24.43 -12.40 9.85
N ARG A 226 25.44 -12.99 10.49
CA ARG A 226 25.37 -14.38 11.01
C ARG A 226 24.24 -14.59 12.03
N THR A 227 24.05 -13.65 12.96
CA THR A 227 23.01 -13.75 13.99
C THR A 227 21.62 -13.69 13.38
N SER A 228 21.39 -12.70 12.52
CA SER A 228 20.15 -12.50 11.79
C SER A 228 19.81 -13.69 10.88
N TRP A 229 20.82 -14.24 10.19
CA TRP A 229 20.67 -15.44 9.37
C TRP A 229 20.23 -16.66 10.19
N ASN A 230 20.88 -16.93 11.32
CA ASN A 230 20.55 -18.08 12.16
C ASN A 230 19.12 -17.97 12.72
N ASN A 231 18.72 -16.77 13.15
CA ASN A 231 17.36 -16.51 13.62
C ASN A 231 16.35 -16.69 12.49
N PHE A 232 16.65 -16.21 11.29
CA PHE A 232 15.81 -16.40 10.10
C PHE A 232 15.62 -17.89 9.77
N VAL A 233 16.71 -18.68 9.75
CA VAL A 233 16.66 -20.12 9.49
C VAL A 233 15.83 -20.84 10.55
N HIS A 234 16.06 -20.53 11.84
CA HIS A 234 15.31 -21.11 12.96
C HIS A 234 13.80 -20.85 12.83
N ASN A 235 13.42 -19.58 12.67
CA ASN A 235 12.01 -19.18 12.57
C ASN A 235 11.36 -19.73 11.30
N THR A 236 12.08 -19.79 10.18
CA THR A 236 11.59 -20.40 8.93
C THR A 236 11.26 -21.88 9.13
N ASN A 237 12.17 -22.64 9.74
CA ASN A 237 11.94 -24.07 9.98
C ASN A 237 10.76 -24.31 10.92
N GLN A 238 10.58 -23.50 11.97
CA GLN A 238 9.41 -23.58 12.85
C GLN A 238 8.10 -23.36 12.09
N VAL A 239 8.02 -22.33 11.24
CA VAL A 239 6.82 -22.04 10.45
C VAL A 239 6.51 -23.16 9.46
N LEU A 240 7.52 -23.67 8.76
CA LEU A 240 7.34 -24.76 7.81
C LEU A 240 6.94 -26.07 8.48
N ASP A 241 7.44 -26.34 9.69
CA ASP A 241 7.02 -27.51 10.48
C ASP A 241 5.54 -27.38 10.89
N VAL A 242 5.12 -26.21 11.38
CA VAL A 242 3.71 -25.93 11.67
C VAL A 242 2.85 -26.13 10.43
N PHE A 243 3.24 -25.60 9.26
CA PHE A 243 2.50 -25.79 8.01
C PHE A 243 2.46 -27.25 7.53
N THR A 244 3.47 -28.04 7.87
CA THR A 244 3.53 -29.47 7.50
C THR A 244 2.65 -30.33 8.39
N ASN A 245 2.58 -29.98 9.68
CA ASN A 245 1.90 -30.78 10.72
C ASN A 245 0.44 -30.38 10.94
N SER A 246 0.07 -29.12 10.63
CA SER A 246 -1.33 -28.67 10.72
C SER A 246 -2.10 -29.06 9.46
N GLN A 247 -3.00 -30.03 9.61
CA GLN A 247 -4.00 -30.34 8.59
C GLN A 247 -4.98 -29.17 8.49
N LEU A 248 -5.23 -28.70 7.28
CA LEU A 248 -6.28 -27.72 7.04
C LEU A 248 -7.63 -28.44 7.12
N ASP A 249 -8.46 -28.07 8.10
CA ASP A 249 -9.85 -28.50 8.11
C ASP A 249 -10.56 -27.95 6.86
N ASN A 250 -11.37 -28.78 6.20
CA ASN A 250 -12.12 -28.44 5.00
C ASN A 250 -13.15 -27.32 5.28
N VAL A 251 -12.69 -26.08 5.40
CA VAL A 251 -13.58 -24.93 5.39
C VAL A 251 -14.04 -24.74 3.95
N LYS A 252 -15.24 -25.22 3.66
CA LYS A 252 -15.96 -24.88 2.43
C LYS A 252 -15.90 -23.37 2.28
N THR A 253 -15.21 -22.88 1.27
CA THR A 253 -15.25 -21.49 0.82
C THR A 253 -16.68 -21.19 0.36
N VAL A 254 -17.54 -20.85 1.31
CA VAL A 254 -18.78 -20.15 1.00
C VAL A 254 -18.34 -18.76 0.59
N ALA A 255 -18.24 -18.53 -0.72
CA ALA A 255 -17.98 -17.21 -1.26
C ALA A 255 -19.16 -16.30 -0.89
N SER A 256 -19.08 -15.66 0.27
CA SER A 256 -19.92 -14.53 0.61
C SER A 256 -19.49 -13.36 -0.25
N SER A 257 -20.43 -12.77 -0.98
CA SER A 257 -20.22 -11.65 -1.89
C SER A 257 -19.77 -10.34 -1.22
N ASP A 258 -19.61 -10.33 0.11
CA ASP A 258 -19.21 -9.18 0.94
C ASP A 258 -17.94 -9.48 1.77
N ASP A 259 -16.98 -10.24 1.23
CA ASP A 259 -15.72 -10.47 1.92
C ASP A 259 -14.97 -9.16 2.15
N ALA A 260 -14.87 -8.74 3.41
CA ALA A 260 -14.11 -7.58 3.82
C ALA A 260 -12.66 -7.70 3.35
N PHE A 261 -12.23 -6.82 2.44
CA PHE A 261 -10.87 -6.83 1.90
C PHE A 261 -9.88 -6.24 2.91
N PHE A 262 -8.96 -7.06 3.43
CA PHE A 262 -7.89 -6.62 4.31
C PHE A 262 -6.59 -6.41 3.53
N ALA A 263 -6.21 -5.14 3.32
CA ALA A 263 -5.00 -4.79 2.59
C ALA A 263 -3.68 -5.08 3.34
N LYS A 264 -3.74 -5.35 4.66
CA LYS A 264 -2.59 -5.61 5.52
C LYS A 264 -2.85 -6.80 6.44
N TYR A 265 -1.78 -7.46 6.87
CA TYR A 265 -1.87 -8.52 7.86
C TYR A 265 -2.44 -8.01 9.19
N LEU A 266 -3.32 -8.82 9.79
CA LEU A 266 -3.81 -8.59 11.14
C LEU A 266 -2.84 -9.25 12.12
N THR A 267 -2.10 -8.44 12.86
CA THR A 267 -1.00 -8.84 13.75
C THR A 267 -1.48 -9.04 15.18
N SER A 268 -2.67 -9.60 15.38
CA SER A 268 -3.17 -9.89 16.73
C SER A 268 -2.78 -11.32 17.10
N GLU A 269 -2.25 -11.50 18.30
CA GLU A 269 -1.87 -12.81 18.84
C GLU A 269 -3.02 -13.82 18.79
N LYS A 270 -4.22 -13.39 19.19
CA LYS A 270 -5.43 -14.22 19.18
C LYS A 270 -5.89 -14.62 17.78
N LEU A 271 -5.49 -13.88 16.74
CA LEU A 271 -5.88 -14.17 15.36
C LEU A 271 -4.87 -15.07 14.65
N LEU A 272 -3.63 -15.20 15.15
CA LEU A 272 -2.60 -15.92 14.43
C LEU A 272 -3.00 -17.38 14.20
N GLU A 273 -3.54 -18.08 15.21
CA GLU A 273 -4.00 -19.47 15.06
C GLU A 273 -5.08 -19.63 13.99
N LEU A 274 -6.04 -18.69 13.93
CA LEU A 274 -7.08 -18.68 12.89
C LEU A 274 -6.49 -18.40 11.51
N GLN A 275 -5.56 -17.45 11.40
CA GLN A 275 -4.86 -17.13 10.14
C GLN A 275 -3.98 -18.27 9.66
N LEU A 276 -3.35 -19.02 10.57
CA LEU A 276 -2.59 -20.21 10.21
C LEU A 276 -3.50 -21.29 9.64
N ASN A 277 -4.82 -21.28 9.86
CA ASN A 277 -5.75 -22.19 9.20
C ASN A 277 -6.29 -21.66 7.87
N ASP A 278 -5.93 -20.44 7.47
CA ASP A 278 -6.29 -19.85 6.18
C ASP A 278 -5.24 -20.19 5.11
N VAL A 279 -5.71 -20.84 4.04
CA VAL A 279 -4.94 -21.18 2.84
C VAL A 279 -4.28 -19.96 2.22
N THR A 280 -5.03 -18.87 2.04
CA THR A 280 -4.54 -17.64 1.40
C THR A 280 -3.46 -17.00 2.26
N PHE A 281 -3.62 -17.00 3.58
CA PHE A 281 -2.59 -16.51 4.49
C PHE A 281 -1.30 -17.34 4.39
N ARG A 282 -1.38 -18.68 4.44
CA ARG A 282 -0.19 -19.54 4.27
C ARG A 282 0.50 -19.31 2.93
N GLN A 283 -0.26 -19.19 1.84
CA GLN A 283 0.27 -18.90 0.51
C GLN A 283 1.03 -17.58 0.48
N ASN A 284 0.48 -16.51 1.06
CA ASN A 284 1.14 -15.21 1.11
C ASN A 284 2.49 -15.28 1.83
N ILE A 285 2.58 -16.02 2.95
CA ILE A 285 3.84 -16.23 3.68
C ILE A 285 4.85 -17.05 2.86
N LEU A 286 4.42 -18.13 2.21
CA LEU A 286 5.28 -18.96 1.36
C LEU A 286 5.81 -18.19 0.15
N VAL A 287 4.98 -17.36 -0.48
CA VAL A 287 5.41 -16.47 -1.57
C VAL A 287 6.47 -15.48 -1.08
N GLN A 288 6.32 -14.91 0.12
CA GLN A 288 7.35 -14.05 0.71
C GLN A 288 8.68 -14.79 0.90
N PHE A 289 8.66 -16.04 1.39
CA PHE A 289 9.86 -16.87 1.46
C PHE A 289 10.51 -17.07 0.09
N LEU A 290 9.72 -17.44 -0.93
CA LEU A 290 10.23 -17.64 -2.29
C LEU A 290 10.85 -16.37 -2.88
N ILE A 291 10.23 -15.20 -2.66
CA ILE A 291 10.78 -13.91 -3.09
C ILE A 291 12.14 -13.66 -2.43
N ILE A 292 12.27 -13.90 -1.12
CA ILE A 292 13.53 -13.71 -0.41
C ILE A 292 14.59 -14.73 -0.84
N PHE A 293 14.23 -16.01 -0.99
CA PHE A 293 15.16 -17.03 -1.46
C PHE A 293 15.70 -16.69 -2.86
N GLN A 294 14.82 -16.29 -3.77
CA GLN A 294 15.21 -15.83 -5.10
C GLN A 294 16.11 -14.59 -5.02
N TYR A 295 15.74 -13.62 -4.18
CA TYR A 295 16.58 -12.44 -3.94
C TYR A 295 17.97 -12.83 -3.46
N LEU A 296 18.10 -13.71 -2.46
CA LEU A 296 19.39 -14.11 -1.88
C LEU A 296 20.29 -14.84 -2.89
N VAL A 297 19.72 -15.71 -3.73
CA VAL A 297 20.46 -16.51 -4.72
C VAL A 297 20.90 -15.69 -5.92
N LEU A 298 20.07 -14.76 -6.41
CA LEU A 298 20.38 -14.03 -7.63
C LEU A 298 21.52 -13.02 -7.42
N PRO A 299 22.45 -12.90 -8.39
CA PRO A 299 23.35 -11.76 -8.44
C PRO A 299 22.54 -10.54 -8.88
N VAL A 300 22.51 -9.50 -8.05
CA VAL A 300 21.79 -8.25 -8.36
C VAL A 300 22.77 -7.09 -8.32
N LYS A 301 22.63 -6.13 -9.26
CA LYS A 301 23.58 -5.03 -9.46
C LYS A 301 23.81 -4.16 -8.21
N PHE A 302 22.87 -4.17 -7.27
CA PHE A 302 22.91 -3.40 -6.03
C PHE A 302 23.38 -4.22 -4.81
N LYS A 303 23.75 -5.50 -4.98
CA LYS A 303 24.44 -6.26 -3.95
C LYS A 303 25.94 -5.98 -3.97
N GLN A 304 26.54 -5.88 -2.80
CA GLN A 304 28.00 -5.78 -2.68
C GLN A 304 28.65 -7.15 -2.96
N PRO A 305 29.91 -7.21 -3.45
CA PRO A 305 30.59 -8.47 -3.73
C PRO A 305 30.68 -9.41 -2.52
N GLN A 306 30.69 -8.87 -1.30
CA GLN A 306 30.70 -9.66 -0.05
C GLN A 306 29.33 -10.26 0.30
N GLN A 307 28.25 -9.81 -0.34
CA GLN A 307 26.88 -10.32 -0.12
C GLN A 307 26.63 -11.55 -0.98
N THR A 308 27.38 -12.61 -0.68
CA THR A 308 27.27 -13.91 -1.32
C THR A 308 26.99 -14.97 -0.28
N LEU A 309 26.22 -15.98 -0.66
CA LEU A 309 25.89 -17.11 0.20
C LEU A 309 27.07 -18.07 0.23
N ASN A 310 27.36 -18.65 1.40
CA ASN A 310 28.26 -19.78 1.48
C ASN A 310 27.58 -21.06 0.94
N GLU A 311 28.34 -22.16 0.86
CA GLU A 311 27.83 -23.41 0.30
C GLU A 311 26.68 -24.00 1.15
N GLU A 312 26.80 -24.00 2.47
CA GLU A 312 25.78 -24.51 3.40
C GLU A 312 24.46 -23.73 3.28
N GLN A 313 24.54 -22.40 3.25
CA GLN A 313 23.39 -21.51 3.06
C GLN A 313 22.72 -21.73 1.71
N SER A 314 23.52 -21.89 0.65
CA SER A 314 23.03 -22.17 -0.69
C SER A 314 22.32 -23.52 -0.78
N GLN A 315 22.87 -24.55 -0.12
CA GLN A 315 22.25 -25.87 -0.03
C GLN A 315 20.95 -25.84 0.79
N TRP A 316 20.95 -25.12 1.92
CA TRP A 316 19.73 -24.93 2.73
C TRP A 316 18.63 -24.24 1.94
N ILE A 317 18.92 -23.11 1.28
CA ILE A 317 17.93 -22.41 0.44
C ILE A 317 17.37 -23.33 -0.65
N LYS A 318 18.22 -24.09 -1.35
CA LYS A 318 17.77 -25.03 -2.39
C LYS A 318 16.84 -26.11 -1.80
N LYS A 319 17.23 -26.71 -0.68
CA LYS A 319 16.43 -27.73 0.00
C LYS A 319 15.07 -27.18 0.43
N THR A 320 15.05 -26.02 1.09
CA THR A 320 13.83 -25.38 1.59
C THR A 320 12.94 -24.91 0.44
N THR A 321 13.52 -24.38 -0.64
CA THR A 321 12.77 -24.00 -1.85
C THR A 321 12.10 -25.22 -2.49
N ASN A 322 12.79 -26.35 -2.57
CA ASN A 322 12.21 -27.59 -3.10
C ASN A 322 11.10 -28.14 -2.19
N GLN A 323 11.24 -28.02 -0.87
CA GLN A 323 10.18 -28.39 0.08
C GLN A 323 8.93 -27.54 -0.14
N ILE A 324 9.08 -26.21 -0.27
CA ILE A 324 7.94 -25.31 -0.53
C ILE A 324 7.31 -25.62 -1.89
N ASN A 325 8.13 -25.92 -2.90
CA ASN A 325 7.65 -26.22 -4.25
C ASN A 325 7.11 -27.65 -4.43
N ASP A 326 7.24 -28.53 -3.44
CA ASP A 326 6.75 -29.89 -3.52
C ASP A 326 5.22 -29.87 -3.67
N VAL A 327 4.73 -30.52 -4.72
CA VAL A 327 3.30 -30.67 -4.99
C VAL A 327 2.58 -31.30 -3.81
N ASN A 328 3.21 -32.20 -3.06
CA ASN A 328 2.60 -32.80 -1.87
C ASN A 328 2.51 -31.82 -0.70
N PHE A 329 3.51 -30.95 -0.54
CA PHE A 329 3.46 -29.87 0.42
C PHE A 329 2.33 -28.89 0.06
N PHE A 330 2.24 -28.48 -1.21
CA PHE A 330 1.15 -27.65 -1.71
C PHE A 330 -0.23 -28.32 -1.62
N LYS A 331 -0.33 -29.64 -1.84
CA LYS A 331 -1.59 -30.37 -1.68
C LYS A 331 -2.06 -30.38 -0.22
N ARG A 332 -1.14 -30.53 0.75
CA ARG A 332 -1.45 -30.38 2.18
C ARG A 332 -1.89 -28.96 2.54
N LEU A 333 -1.45 -27.97 1.76
CA LEU A 333 -1.84 -26.56 1.88
C LEU A 333 -3.15 -26.19 1.15
N LEU A 334 -3.68 -27.02 0.26
CA LEU A 334 -4.77 -26.65 -0.65
C LEU A 334 -6.03 -27.51 -0.52
N SER A 335 -6.08 -28.49 0.39
CA SER A 335 -7.19 -29.44 0.60
C SER A 335 -8.11 -29.61 -0.64
N PHE A 336 -7.60 -30.28 -1.68
CA PHE A 336 -8.47 -30.79 -2.73
C PHE A 336 -9.14 -32.08 -2.27
#